data_AF-A0A925UWQ2-F1
#
_entry.id   AF-A0A925UWQ2-F1
#
_cell.length_a   1.000
_cell.length_b   1.000
_cell.length_c   1.000
_cell.angle_alpha   90.00
_cell.angle_beta   90.00
_cell.angle_gamma   90.00
#
_symmetry.space_group_name_H-M   'P 1'
#
loop_
_entity.id
_entity.type
_entity.pdbx_description
1 polymer ?
#
loop_
_entity_poly.entity_id
_entity_poly.type
_entity_poly.pdbx_seq_one_letter_code
_entity_poly.pdbx_strand_id
1 'polypeptide(L)'
;MDDVAHQDLRLFLKELLAPWRVVLLAIALAFVWTLPLWREAIASRAFITTTLTVFWAASSFTTSISKRFVSKRYSAMWNGCHDRLARFEEVLKKLRRDQIANLSEMPNTIRRVGKTLYRALRRADLIASEVERTERDLYSAPPIWSAPSNDPQSKELYRIADKNIAEYRQQFAGVMAGVHRTEAQSAVYMTTLDTLRMKMLGYRLVGKSPEMSSDDFLVALAEARAQLQSIDSALEELDLGHYPKTISVVPPPMPLDAVDEIEQRLQQEN
;
A
#
# COMPACT_ATOMS: atom_id res chain seq x y z
N MET A 1 0.82 -3.43 -10.78
CA MET A 1 1.37 -4.31 -9.72
C MET A 1 2.90 -4.29 -9.61
N ASP A 2 3.63 -4.03 -10.69
CA ASP A 2 5.10 -4.10 -10.68
C ASP A 2 5.79 -2.96 -9.92
N ASP A 3 5.15 -1.79 -9.77
CA ASP A 3 5.80 -0.60 -9.18
C ASP A 3 6.21 -0.79 -7.73
N VAL A 4 5.40 -1.46 -6.90
CA VAL A 4 5.73 -1.74 -5.48
C VAL A 4 6.90 -2.71 -5.39
N ALA A 5 6.96 -3.72 -6.26
CA ALA A 5 8.05 -4.69 -6.29
C ALA A 5 9.37 -4.03 -6.70
N HIS A 6 9.34 -3.15 -7.71
CA HIS A 6 10.50 -2.40 -8.15
C HIS A 6 10.98 -1.41 -7.07
N GLN A 7 10.07 -0.76 -6.34
CA GLN A 7 10.43 0.14 -5.24
C GLN A 7 11.00 -0.60 -4.04
N ASP A 8 10.41 -1.74 -3.65
CA ASP A 8 10.94 -2.58 -2.57
C ASP A 8 12.34 -3.12 -2.94
N LEU A 9 12.58 -3.46 -4.22
CA LEU A 9 13.89 -3.86 -4.73
C LEU A 9 14.89 -2.69 -4.71
N ARG A 10 14.49 -1.49 -5.16
CA ARG A 10 15.33 -0.29 -5.11
C ARG A 10 15.71 0.06 -3.67
N LEU A 11 14.78 -0.05 -2.73
CA LEU A 11 15.05 0.17 -1.31
C LEU A 11 16.05 -0.86 -0.77
N PHE A 12 15.87 -2.13 -1.13
CA PHE A 12 16.83 -3.18 -0.78
C PHE A 12 18.22 -2.89 -1.34
N LEU A 13 18.32 -2.54 -2.63
CA LEU A 13 19.60 -2.19 -3.27
C LEU A 13 20.24 -0.97 -2.63
N LYS A 14 19.45 0.04 -2.23
CA LYS A 14 19.94 1.22 -1.53
C LYS A 14 20.49 0.89 -0.15
N GLU A 15 19.84 0.00 0.59
CA GLU A 15 20.29 -0.45 1.91
C GLU A 15 21.49 -1.40 1.84
N LEU A 16 21.57 -2.19 0.77
CA LEU A 16 22.68 -3.06 0.45
C LEU A 16 23.92 -2.22 0.12
N LEU A 17 23.79 -1.21 -0.75
CA LEU A 17 24.87 -0.34 -1.20
C LEU A 17 25.06 0.91 -0.31
N ALA A 18 24.52 0.92 0.90
CA ALA A 18 24.68 2.04 1.81
C ALA A 18 26.19 2.24 2.12
N PRO A 19 26.76 3.44 1.90
CA PRO A 19 28.21 3.65 1.88
C PRO A 19 28.87 3.22 3.20
N TRP A 20 28.23 3.54 4.33
CA TRP A 20 28.70 3.11 5.65
C TRP A 20 28.74 1.59 5.82
N ARG A 21 27.74 0.85 5.32
CA ARG A 21 27.68 -0.61 5.43
C ARG A 21 28.70 -1.30 4.54
N VAL A 22 28.92 -0.76 3.34
CA VAL A 22 29.96 -1.25 2.42
C VAL A 22 31.35 -1.02 3.01
N VAL A 23 31.60 0.14 3.61
CA VAL A 23 32.86 0.44 4.32
C VAL A 23 33.07 -0.51 5.49
N LEU A 24 32.05 -0.74 6.34
CA LEU A 24 32.16 -1.70 7.43
C LEU A 24 32.44 -3.13 6.95
N LEU A 25 31.78 -3.57 5.88
CA LEU A 25 32.05 -4.88 5.27
C LEU A 25 33.49 -4.95 4.74
N ALA A 26 33.97 -3.90 4.06
CA ALA A 26 35.33 -3.83 3.53
C ALA A 26 36.38 -3.89 4.65
N ILE A 27 36.16 -3.18 5.75
CA ILE A 27 37.02 -3.23 6.94
C ILE A 27 37.01 -4.64 7.54
N ALA A 28 35.84 -5.26 7.71
CA ALA A 28 35.72 -6.62 8.25
C ALA A 28 36.42 -7.66 7.37
N LEU A 29 36.26 -7.56 6.04
CA LEU A 29 36.96 -8.43 5.10
C LEU A 29 38.48 -8.20 5.12
N ALA A 30 38.93 -6.94 5.15
CA ALA A 30 40.34 -6.61 5.26
C ALA A 30 40.97 -7.17 6.56
N PHE A 31 40.23 -7.11 7.67
CA PHE A 31 40.66 -7.67 8.95
C PHE A 31 40.82 -9.20 8.88
N VAL A 32 39.84 -9.91 8.30
CA VAL A 32 39.90 -11.38 8.12
C VAL A 32 41.07 -11.81 7.23
N TRP A 33 41.38 -11.01 6.20
CA TRP A 33 42.45 -11.32 5.25
C TRP A 33 43.86 -10.95 5.75
N THR A 34 43.98 -9.95 6.62
CA THR A 34 45.29 -9.50 7.16
C THR A 34 45.70 -10.20 8.46
N LEU A 35 44.77 -10.87 9.15
CA LEU A 35 45.05 -11.61 10.38
C LEU A 35 46.01 -12.79 10.11
N PRO A 36 47.18 -12.83 10.80
CA PRO A 36 48.19 -13.88 10.61
C PRO A 36 47.76 -15.25 11.17
N LEU A 37 46.74 -15.28 12.03
CA LEU A 37 46.18 -16.49 12.65
C LEU A 37 45.61 -17.52 11.65
N TRP A 38 45.32 -17.11 10.42
CA TRP A 38 44.64 -17.94 9.41
C TRP A 38 45.42 -18.09 8.10
N ARG A 39 46.74 -17.82 8.12
CA ARG A 39 47.58 -17.70 6.90
C ARG A 39 47.56 -18.94 6.01
N GLU A 40 47.52 -20.13 6.60
CA GLU A 40 47.58 -21.44 5.92
C GLU A 40 46.18 -22.04 5.63
N ALA A 41 45.12 -21.50 6.22
CA ALA A 41 43.80 -22.14 6.22
C ALA A 41 42.82 -21.45 5.25
N ILE A 42 43.04 -21.61 3.94
CA ILE A 42 42.21 -21.01 2.87
C ILE A 42 40.71 -21.34 3.05
N ALA A 43 40.39 -22.57 3.43
CA ALA A 43 39.01 -23.02 3.64
C ALA A 43 38.31 -22.23 4.76
N SER A 44 39.01 -21.97 5.87
CA SER A 44 38.46 -21.20 6.99
C SER A 44 38.25 -19.73 6.67
N ARG A 45 39.15 -19.13 5.87
CA ARG A 45 38.99 -17.77 5.36
C ARG A 45 37.78 -17.67 4.45
N ALA A 46 37.64 -18.61 3.51
CA ALA A 46 36.48 -18.67 2.62
C ALA A 46 35.16 -18.85 3.38
N PHE A 47 35.16 -19.65 4.46
CA PHE A 47 33.99 -19.82 5.31
C PHE A 47 33.62 -18.54 6.06
N ILE A 48 34.60 -17.86 6.67
CA ILE A 48 34.37 -16.62 7.41
C ILE A 48 33.91 -15.50 6.48
N THR A 49 34.52 -15.34 5.31
CA THR A 49 34.09 -14.33 4.33
C THR A 49 32.67 -14.58 3.83
N THR A 50 32.34 -15.84 3.52
CA THR A 50 30.98 -16.22 3.12
C THR A 50 29.97 -15.94 4.23
N THR A 51 30.33 -16.25 5.48
CA THR A 51 29.45 -15.98 6.63
C THR A 51 29.22 -14.48 6.83
N LEU A 52 30.27 -13.66 6.69
CA LEU A 52 30.19 -12.20 6.77
C LEU A 52 29.32 -11.60 5.67
N THR A 53 29.48 -12.05 4.42
CA THR A 53 28.68 -11.54 3.29
C THR A 53 27.21 -11.95 3.40
N VAL A 54 26.93 -13.18 3.82
CA VAL A 54 25.56 -13.65 4.10
C VAL A 54 24.93 -12.85 5.24
N PHE A 55 25.66 -12.64 6.34
CA PHE A 55 25.17 -11.84 7.46
C PHE A 55 24.88 -10.39 7.05
N TRP A 56 25.76 -9.78 6.24
CA TRP A 56 25.58 -8.44 5.71
C TRP A 56 24.34 -8.34 4.79
N ALA A 57 24.14 -9.32 3.91
CA ALA A 57 22.97 -9.38 3.04
C ALA A 57 21.67 -9.54 3.86
N ALA A 58 21.68 -10.42 4.86
CA ALA A 58 20.54 -10.64 5.75
C ALA A 58 20.21 -9.39 6.61
N SER A 59 21.22 -8.72 7.16
CA SER A 59 21.05 -7.48 7.91
C SER A 59 20.50 -6.34 7.04
N SER A 60 20.98 -6.25 5.79
CA SER A 60 20.48 -5.27 4.82
C SER A 60 19.03 -5.55 4.41
N PHE A 61 18.67 -6.83 4.26
CA PHE A 61 17.30 -7.26 3.96
C PHE A 61 16.32 -6.97 5.11
N THR A 62 16.70 -7.29 6.36
CA THR A 62 15.85 -7.00 7.52
C THR A 62 15.64 -5.50 7.72
N THR A 63 16.69 -4.69 7.49
CA THR A 63 16.57 -3.23 7.53
C THR A 63 15.74 -2.69 6.38
N SER A 64 15.83 -3.27 5.18
CA SER A 64 15.01 -2.82 4.06
C SER A 64 13.53 -3.07 4.34
N ILE A 65 13.18 -4.20 4.99
CA ILE A 65 11.82 -4.51 5.43
C ILE A 65 11.30 -3.46 6.41
N SER A 66 12.07 -3.11 7.43
CA SER A 66 11.62 -2.13 8.44
C SER A 66 11.42 -0.72 7.87
N LYS A 67 12.12 -0.39 6.78
CA LYS A 67 12.04 0.89 6.08
C LYS A 67 11.03 0.92 4.92
N ARG A 68 10.31 -0.17 4.65
CA ARG A 68 9.35 -0.19 3.52
C ARG A 68 8.30 0.87 3.73
N PHE A 69 7.60 0.83 4.86
CA PHE A 69 6.55 1.79 5.18
C PHE A 69 7.13 3.15 5.55
N VAL A 70 6.61 4.20 4.92
CA VAL A 70 6.95 5.61 5.20
C VAL A 70 6.33 6.01 6.52
N SER A 71 5.02 5.76 6.69
CA SER A 71 4.32 6.04 7.95
C SER A 71 4.30 4.83 8.89
N LYS A 72 4.55 5.10 10.17
CA LYS A 72 4.46 4.11 11.25
C LYS A 72 3.05 3.50 11.36
N ARG A 73 2.01 4.23 10.97
CA ARG A 73 0.61 3.76 11.00
C ARG A 73 0.42 2.52 10.12
N TYR A 74 0.82 2.59 8.85
CA TYR A 74 0.69 1.48 7.90
C TYR A 74 1.62 0.32 8.26
N SER A 75 2.81 0.61 8.79
CA SER A 75 3.70 -0.42 9.33
C SER A 75 3.03 -1.21 10.45
N ALA A 76 2.41 -0.53 11.43
CA ALA A 76 1.71 -1.17 12.53
C ALA A 76 0.52 -2.01 12.04
N MET A 77 -0.25 -1.50 11.07
CA MET A 77 -1.34 -2.26 10.46
C MET A 77 -0.85 -3.52 9.76
N TRP A 78 0.17 -3.42 8.92
CA TRP A 78 0.74 -4.61 8.27
C TRP A 78 1.28 -5.62 9.28
N ASN A 79 2.00 -5.16 10.30
CA ASN A 79 2.51 -6.02 11.37
C ASN A 79 1.35 -6.73 12.10
N GLY A 80 0.23 -6.03 12.33
CA GLY A 80 -0.99 -6.61 12.90
C GLY A 80 -1.64 -7.68 12.02
N CYS A 81 -1.63 -7.50 10.69
CA CYS A 81 -2.11 -8.51 9.75
C CYS A 81 -1.19 -9.74 9.74
N HIS A 82 0.13 -9.50 9.71
CA HIS A 82 1.14 -10.53 9.66
C HIS A 82 1.18 -11.39 10.93
N ASP A 83 1.11 -10.76 12.12
CA ASP A 83 1.06 -11.47 13.40
C ASP A 83 -0.18 -12.39 13.49
N ARG A 84 -1.36 -11.88 13.13
CA ARG A 84 -2.60 -12.67 13.12
C ARG A 84 -2.56 -13.82 12.13
N LEU A 85 -1.98 -13.60 10.95
CA LEU A 85 -1.75 -14.67 9.98
C LEU A 85 -0.84 -15.76 10.56
N ALA A 86 0.27 -15.39 11.20
CA ALA A 86 1.18 -16.35 11.81
C ALA A 86 0.50 -17.17 12.93
N ARG A 87 -0.29 -16.52 13.79
CA ARG A 87 -1.08 -17.18 14.84
C ARG A 87 -2.13 -18.11 14.25
N PHE A 88 -2.81 -17.68 13.19
CA PHE A 88 -3.78 -18.50 12.47
C PHE A 88 -3.11 -19.76 11.87
N GLU A 89 -1.95 -19.62 11.24
CA GLU A 89 -1.17 -20.75 10.72
C GLU A 89 -0.72 -21.72 11.82
N GLU A 90 -0.37 -21.21 13.00
CA GLU A 90 -0.01 -22.04 14.16
C GLU A 90 -1.20 -22.90 14.62
N VAL A 91 -2.40 -22.31 14.67
CA VAL A 91 -3.64 -23.04 15.01
C VAL A 91 -3.96 -24.08 13.94
N LEU A 92 -3.82 -23.73 12.66
CA LEU A 92 -4.02 -24.66 11.55
C LEU A 92 -3.09 -25.87 11.59
N LYS A 93 -1.81 -25.69 11.97
CA LYS A 93 -0.86 -26.80 12.12
C LYS A 93 -1.28 -27.79 13.21
N LYS A 94 -1.97 -27.30 14.24
CA LYS A 94 -2.45 -28.09 15.38
C LYS A 94 -3.83 -28.74 15.14
N LEU A 95 -4.50 -28.42 14.03
CA LEU A 95 -5.78 -28.99 13.65
C LEU A 95 -5.57 -30.29 12.84
N ARG A 96 -6.36 -31.34 13.11
CA ARG A 96 -6.35 -32.55 12.26
C ARG A 96 -7.03 -32.21 10.93
N ARG A 97 -6.24 -32.15 9.85
CA ARG A 97 -6.70 -31.74 8.51
C ARG A 97 -7.72 -32.71 7.90
N ASP A 98 -7.70 -33.96 8.36
CA ASP A 98 -8.49 -35.06 7.81
C ASP A 98 -9.99 -34.98 8.16
N GLN A 99 -10.36 -34.08 9.09
CA GLN A 99 -11.74 -33.98 9.59
C GLN A 99 -12.59 -32.89 8.90
N ILE A 100 -12.01 -32.07 8.00
CA ILE A 100 -12.72 -30.94 7.40
C ILE A 100 -12.37 -30.84 5.91
N ALA A 101 -13.25 -31.33 5.05
CA ALA A 101 -13.05 -31.47 3.60
C ALA A 101 -12.74 -30.15 2.86
N ASN A 102 -13.08 -28.98 3.43
CA ASN A 102 -12.88 -27.66 2.82
C ASN A 102 -11.74 -26.82 3.43
N LEU A 103 -10.99 -27.37 4.40
CA LEU A 103 -9.95 -26.60 5.10
C LEU A 103 -8.62 -26.51 4.32
N SER A 104 -8.45 -27.26 3.24
CA SER A 104 -7.20 -27.32 2.46
C SER A 104 -6.96 -26.07 1.60
N GLU A 105 -8.03 -25.47 1.06
CA GLU A 105 -7.95 -24.29 0.17
C GLU A 105 -7.83 -22.98 0.95
N MET A 106 -8.51 -22.88 2.09
CA MET A 106 -8.61 -21.65 2.88
C MET A 106 -7.25 -21.01 3.25
N PRO A 107 -6.23 -21.75 3.71
CA PRO A 107 -4.93 -21.17 4.04
C PRO A 107 -4.27 -20.53 2.81
N ASN A 108 -4.47 -21.09 1.62
CA ASN A 108 -3.92 -20.54 0.39
C ASN A 108 -4.63 -19.24 -0.01
N THR A 109 -5.96 -19.21 0.10
CA THR A 109 -6.76 -17.99 -0.13
C THR A 109 -6.36 -16.88 0.84
N ILE A 110 -6.26 -17.18 2.13
CA ILE A 110 -5.84 -16.23 3.16
C ILE A 110 -4.47 -15.65 2.85
N ARG A 111 -3.48 -16.49 2.51
CA ARG A 111 -2.14 -16.02 2.11
C ARG A 111 -2.17 -15.17 0.86
N ARG A 112 -3.00 -15.51 -0.12
CA ARG A 112 -3.15 -14.74 -1.36
C ARG A 112 -3.73 -13.37 -1.06
N VAL A 113 -4.85 -13.30 -0.35
CA VAL A 113 -5.48 -12.04 0.07
C VAL A 113 -4.52 -11.22 0.92
N GLY A 114 -3.78 -11.85 1.84
CA GLY A 114 -2.75 -11.17 2.62
C GLY A 114 -1.64 -10.54 1.77
N LYS A 115 -1.21 -11.20 0.68
CA LYS A 115 -0.24 -10.63 -0.28
C LYS A 115 -0.83 -9.47 -1.08
N THR A 116 -2.08 -9.57 -1.53
CA THR A 116 -2.78 -8.48 -2.23
C THR A 116 -2.93 -7.27 -1.31
N LEU A 117 -3.37 -7.51 -0.07
CA LEU A 117 -3.53 -6.50 0.96
C LEU A 117 -2.21 -5.82 1.33
N TYR A 118 -1.10 -6.57 1.42
CA TYR A 118 0.24 -5.98 1.60
C TYR A 118 0.53 -4.95 0.50
N ARG A 119 0.35 -5.33 -0.77
CA ARG A 119 0.63 -4.45 -1.91
C ARG A 119 -0.26 -3.21 -1.89
N ALA A 120 -1.53 -3.38 -1.57
CA ALA A 120 -2.47 -2.28 -1.45
C ALA A 120 -2.11 -1.33 -0.30
N LEU A 121 -1.79 -1.85 0.89
CA LEU A 121 -1.34 -1.05 2.03
C LEU A 121 -0.05 -0.28 1.71
N ARG A 122 0.89 -0.90 0.99
CA ARG A 122 2.12 -0.23 0.52
C ARG A 122 1.79 0.93 -0.42
N ARG A 123 0.87 0.73 -1.36
CA ARG A 123 0.43 1.79 -2.26
C ARG A 123 -0.30 2.91 -1.53
N ALA A 124 -1.20 2.56 -0.61
CA ALA A 124 -1.93 3.53 0.21
C ALA A 124 -0.98 4.40 1.05
N ASP A 125 0.06 3.81 1.64
CA ASP A 125 1.13 4.52 2.36
C ASP A 125 1.88 5.51 1.46
N LEU A 126 2.27 5.08 0.26
CA LEU A 126 2.95 5.94 -0.71
C LEU A 126 2.05 7.11 -1.15
N ILE A 127 0.81 6.82 -1.53
CA ILE A 127 -0.17 7.85 -1.94
C ILE A 127 -0.40 8.83 -0.79
N ALA A 128 -0.63 8.34 0.42
CA ALA A 128 -0.85 9.18 1.58
C ALA A 128 0.37 10.08 1.87
N SER A 129 1.59 9.54 1.77
CA SER A 129 2.81 10.31 1.98
C SER A 129 3.05 11.35 0.89
N GLU A 130 2.68 11.04 -0.36
CA GLU A 130 2.80 11.96 -1.48
C GLU A 130 1.79 13.10 -1.34
N VAL A 131 0.52 12.77 -1.05
CA VAL A 131 -0.54 13.73 -0.76
C VAL A 131 -0.16 14.63 0.41
N GLU A 132 0.34 14.06 1.51
CA GLU A 132 0.78 14.86 2.66
C GLU A 132 1.94 15.80 2.30
N ARG A 133 2.78 15.44 1.33
CA ARG A 133 3.89 16.29 0.89
C ARG A 133 3.44 17.40 -0.07
N THR A 134 2.54 17.10 -1.01
CA THR A 134 2.15 18.03 -2.07
C THR A 134 0.99 18.94 -1.66
N GLU A 135 0.12 18.48 -0.75
CA GLU A 135 -1.17 19.14 -0.46
C GLU A 135 -1.28 19.74 0.94
N ARG A 136 -0.22 19.67 1.76
CA ARG A 136 -0.25 20.05 3.19
C ARG A 136 -0.84 21.44 3.45
N ASP A 137 -0.52 22.40 2.59
CA ASP A 137 -0.87 23.82 2.78
C ASP A 137 -2.06 24.27 1.92
N LEU A 138 -2.49 23.46 0.95
CA LEU A 138 -3.54 23.84 -0.01
C LEU A 138 -4.95 23.77 0.61
N TYR A 139 -5.15 22.91 1.61
CA TYR A 139 -6.45 22.65 2.22
C TYR A 139 -6.66 23.32 3.58
N SER A 140 -5.61 23.86 4.21
CA SER A 140 -5.73 24.58 5.49
C SER A 140 -6.46 25.92 5.35
N ALA A 141 -6.42 26.53 4.17
CA ALA A 141 -7.17 27.73 3.84
C ALA A 141 -7.39 27.82 2.32
N PRO A 142 -8.50 27.29 1.77
CA PRO A 142 -8.75 27.44 0.34
C PRO A 142 -8.82 28.93 -0.02
N PRO A 143 -8.16 29.38 -1.10
CA PRO A 143 -8.23 30.77 -1.50
C PRO A 143 -9.68 31.13 -1.83
N ILE A 144 -10.22 32.10 -1.11
CA ILE A 144 -11.54 32.67 -1.39
C ILE A 144 -11.35 33.74 -2.45
N TRP A 145 -11.71 33.43 -3.68
CA TRP A 145 -11.67 34.38 -4.78
C TRP A 145 -12.95 35.22 -4.76
N SER A 146 -12.87 36.46 -4.28
CA SER A 146 -13.95 37.42 -4.49
C SER A 146 -13.75 38.07 -5.86
N ALA A 147 -14.69 37.89 -6.80
CA ALA A 147 -14.64 38.57 -8.09
C ALA A 147 -14.73 40.10 -7.88
N PRO A 148 -13.64 40.86 -8.07
CA PRO A 148 -13.63 42.29 -7.76
C PRO A 148 -14.17 43.14 -8.91
N SER A 149 -14.41 42.52 -10.07
CA SER A 149 -14.72 43.20 -11.33
C SER A 149 -16.14 42.89 -11.80
N ASN A 150 -16.83 43.92 -12.29
CA ASN A 150 -18.15 43.78 -12.90
C ASN A 150 -18.09 43.33 -14.38
N ASP A 151 -16.87 43.16 -14.91
CA ASP A 151 -16.59 42.68 -16.26
C ASP A 151 -17.11 41.26 -16.50
N PRO A 152 -17.90 41.03 -17.57
CA PRO A 152 -18.37 39.70 -17.96
C PRO A 152 -17.26 38.67 -18.20
N GLN A 153 -16.13 39.05 -18.80
CA GLN A 153 -15.02 38.11 -19.06
C GLN A 153 -14.39 37.63 -17.75
N SER A 154 -14.14 38.56 -16.83
CA SER A 154 -13.63 38.25 -15.49
C SER A 154 -14.55 37.30 -14.73
N LYS A 155 -15.88 37.50 -14.79
CA LYS A 155 -16.87 36.61 -14.15
C LYS A 155 -16.83 35.18 -14.69
N GLU A 156 -16.68 35.01 -16.02
CA GLU A 156 -16.55 33.68 -16.62
C GLU A 156 -15.25 32.97 -16.19
N LEU A 157 -14.13 33.71 -16.08
CA LEU A 157 -12.88 33.14 -15.57
C LEU A 157 -13.01 32.64 -14.12
N TYR A 158 -13.68 33.40 -13.25
CA TYR A 158 -13.96 32.93 -11.88
C TYR A 158 -14.89 31.71 -11.87
N ARG A 159 -15.91 31.67 -12.72
CA ARG A 159 -16.81 30.50 -12.84
C ARG A 159 -16.05 29.24 -13.27
N ILE A 160 -15.12 29.36 -14.22
CA ILE A 160 -14.27 28.25 -14.67
C ILE A 160 -13.32 27.81 -13.53
N ALA A 161 -12.74 28.77 -12.79
CA ALA A 161 -11.88 28.47 -11.66
C ALA A 161 -12.63 27.68 -10.56
N ASP A 162 -13.85 28.09 -10.21
CA ASP A 162 -14.68 27.38 -9.23
C ASP A 162 -15.00 25.95 -9.67
N LYS A 163 -15.32 25.76 -10.96
CA LYS A 163 -15.55 24.43 -11.53
C LYS A 163 -14.30 23.55 -11.41
N ASN A 164 -13.13 24.07 -11.77
CA ASN A 164 -11.86 23.33 -11.69
C ASN A 164 -11.51 22.95 -10.24
N ILE A 165 -11.75 23.86 -9.28
CA ILE A 165 -11.55 23.60 -7.85
C ILE A 165 -12.49 22.47 -7.38
N ALA A 166 -13.75 22.50 -7.79
CA ALA A 166 -14.72 21.46 -7.42
C ALA A 166 -14.33 20.08 -7.99
N GLU A 167 -13.95 20.02 -9.26
CA GLU A 167 -13.47 18.78 -9.91
C GLU A 167 -12.23 18.22 -9.22
N TYR A 168 -11.26 19.08 -8.93
CA TYR A 168 -10.05 18.69 -8.21
C TYR A 168 -10.36 18.14 -6.81
N ARG A 169 -11.23 18.82 -6.04
CA ARG A 169 -11.67 18.33 -4.71
C ARG A 169 -12.36 16.97 -4.80
N GLN A 170 -13.19 16.77 -5.81
CA GLN A 170 -13.85 15.48 -6.02
C GLN A 170 -12.83 14.38 -6.33
N GLN A 171 -11.85 14.65 -7.18
CA GLN A 171 -10.77 13.69 -7.50
C GLN A 171 -9.92 13.38 -6.26
N PHE A 172 -9.53 14.40 -5.52
CA PHE A 172 -8.78 14.25 -4.26
C PHE A 172 -9.53 13.40 -3.24
N ALA A 173 -10.82 13.70 -3.02
CA ALA A 173 -11.68 12.91 -2.13
C ALA A 173 -11.77 11.45 -2.59
N GLY A 174 -11.83 11.20 -3.91
CA GLY A 174 -11.79 9.87 -4.50
C GLY A 174 -10.49 9.11 -4.17
N VAL A 175 -9.33 9.76 -4.31
CA VAL A 175 -8.02 9.18 -3.96
C VAL A 175 -7.95 8.83 -2.47
N MET A 176 -8.32 9.78 -1.61
CA MET A 176 -8.27 9.59 -0.15
C MET A 176 -9.27 8.55 0.32
N ALA A 177 -10.46 8.47 -0.29
CA ALA A 177 -11.40 7.40 -0.03
C ALA A 177 -10.82 6.02 -0.39
N GLY A 178 -9.98 5.93 -1.42
CA GLY A 178 -9.27 4.69 -1.75
C GLY A 178 -8.24 4.28 -0.71
N VAL A 179 -7.48 5.26 -0.20
CA VAL A 179 -6.54 5.07 0.91
C VAL A 179 -7.29 4.55 2.14
N HIS A 180 -8.34 5.24 2.60
CA HIS A 180 -9.11 4.83 3.77
C HIS A 180 -9.82 3.48 3.61
N ARG A 181 -10.31 3.15 2.40
CA ARG A 181 -10.87 1.82 2.12
C ARG A 181 -9.84 0.71 2.31
N THR A 182 -8.61 0.92 1.85
CA THR A 182 -7.52 -0.03 2.06
C THR A 182 -7.20 -0.22 3.54
N GLU A 183 -7.25 0.87 4.32
CA GLU A 183 -7.06 0.80 5.77
C GLU A 183 -8.17 -0.02 6.44
N ALA A 184 -9.43 0.27 6.09
CA ALA A 184 -10.58 -0.47 6.59
C ALA A 184 -10.52 -1.96 6.24
N GLN A 185 -10.17 -2.31 5.00
CA GLN A 185 -10.00 -3.70 4.56
C GLN A 185 -8.93 -4.43 5.36
N SER A 186 -7.87 -3.74 5.81
CA SER A 186 -6.88 -4.35 6.69
C SER A 186 -7.45 -4.70 8.07
N ALA A 187 -8.29 -3.83 8.63
CA ALA A 187 -8.98 -4.09 9.89
C ALA A 187 -9.96 -5.26 9.75
N VAL A 188 -10.74 -5.29 8.66
CA VAL A 188 -11.64 -6.41 8.35
C VAL A 188 -10.84 -7.71 8.26
N TYR A 189 -9.76 -7.75 7.47
CA TYR A 189 -8.88 -8.92 7.34
C TYR A 189 -8.38 -9.42 8.70
N MET A 190 -7.91 -8.53 9.58
CA MET A 190 -7.48 -8.88 10.94
C MET A 190 -8.61 -9.53 11.73
N THR A 191 -9.80 -8.92 11.75
CA THR A 191 -10.95 -9.43 12.49
C THR A 191 -11.49 -10.75 11.95
N THR A 192 -11.47 -10.94 10.62
CA THR A 192 -11.85 -12.22 9.98
C THR A 192 -10.88 -13.32 10.41
N LEU A 193 -9.57 -13.06 10.45
CA LEU A 193 -8.59 -14.03 10.95
C LEU A 193 -8.75 -14.35 12.42
N ASP A 194 -9.00 -13.35 13.27
CA ASP A 194 -9.24 -13.55 14.70
C ASP A 194 -10.49 -14.39 14.94
N THR A 195 -11.57 -14.10 14.21
CA THR A 195 -12.83 -14.87 14.26
C THR A 195 -12.58 -16.31 13.87
N LEU A 196 -11.97 -16.55 12.70
CA LEU A 196 -11.64 -17.90 12.22
C LEU A 196 -10.76 -18.66 13.22
N ARG A 197 -9.74 -17.99 13.77
CA ARG A 197 -8.84 -18.58 14.76
C ARG A 197 -9.61 -19.02 16.02
N MET A 198 -10.49 -18.18 16.54
CA MET A 198 -11.31 -18.51 17.72
C MET A 198 -12.26 -19.66 17.44
N LYS A 199 -12.90 -19.68 16.28
CA LYS A 199 -13.80 -20.76 15.85
C LYS A 199 -13.07 -22.10 15.71
N MET A 200 -11.87 -22.11 15.13
CA MET A 200 -11.04 -23.32 15.04
C MET A 200 -10.53 -23.81 16.38
N LEU A 201 -10.16 -22.90 17.30
CA LEU A 201 -9.77 -23.27 18.66
C LEU A 201 -10.96 -23.88 19.42
N GLY A 202 -12.15 -23.30 19.29
CA GLY A 202 -13.39 -23.85 19.85
C GLY A 202 -13.66 -25.27 19.34
N TYR A 203 -13.64 -25.46 18.01
CA TYR A 203 -13.82 -26.78 17.41
C TYR A 203 -12.80 -27.82 17.93
N ARG A 204 -11.53 -27.42 18.07
CA ARG A 204 -10.46 -28.31 18.57
C ARG A 204 -10.62 -28.68 20.04
N LEU A 205 -10.96 -27.72 20.90
CA LEU A 205 -11.00 -27.91 22.36
C LEU A 205 -12.27 -28.65 22.80
N VAL A 206 -13.37 -28.49 22.09
CA VAL A 206 -14.68 -28.96 22.55
C VAL A 206 -14.89 -30.46 22.32
N GLY A 207 -14.30 -31.07 21.29
CA GLY A 207 -14.07 -32.54 21.19
C GLY A 207 -15.26 -33.51 21.23
N LYS A 208 -16.43 -33.17 21.80
CA LYS A 208 -17.66 -33.96 21.95
C LYS A 208 -18.77 -33.09 22.60
N SER A 209 -19.61 -32.44 21.77
CA SER A 209 -20.89 -31.77 22.10
C SER A 209 -20.86 -30.38 22.77
N PRO A 210 -21.89 -29.51 22.58
CA PRO A 210 -22.05 -28.64 21.42
C PRO A 210 -22.35 -27.16 21.82
N GLU A 211 -21.39 -26.26 21.67
CA GLU A 211 -21.70 -24.81 21.59
C GLU A 211 -21.60 -24.27 20.16
N MET A 212 -21.02 -25.06 19.24
CA MET A 212 -21.21 -24.93 17.80
C MET A 212 -21.46 -26.31 17.22
N SER A 213 -22.56 -26.48 16.52
CA SER A 213 -22.73 -27.62 15.63
C SER A 213 -21.63 -27.57 14.57
N SER A 214 -21.22 -28.72 14.02
CA SER A 214 -20.29 -28.74 12.88
C SER A 214 -20.80 -27.85 11.73
N ASP A 215 -22.12 -27.70 11.62
CA ASP A 215 -22.76 -26.80 10.66
C ASP A 215 -22.50 -25.32 10.98
N ASP A 216 -22.61 -24.87 12.24
CA ASP A 216 -22.28 -23.49 12.62
C ASP A 216 -20.81 -23.15 12.28
N PHE A 217 -19.91 -24.13 12.46
CA PHE A 217 -18.50 -23.96 12.12
C PHE A 217 -18.31 -23.82 10.60
N LEU A 218 -19.01 -24.63 9.81
CA LEU A 218 -18.99 -24.53 8.34
C LEU A 218 -19.63 -23.23 7.83
N VAL A 219 -20.70 -22.74 8.49
CA VAL A 219 -21.33 -21.45 8.17
C VAL A 219 -20.37 -20.30 8.45
N ALA A 220 -19.73 -20.27 9.62
CA ALA A 220 -18.73 -19.25 9.94
C ALA A 220 -17.52 -19.30 9.00
N LEU A 221 -17.15 -20.51 8.55
CA LEU A 221 -16.08 -20.72 7.58
C LEU A 221 -16.46 -20.18 6.19
N ALA A 222 -17.70 -20.40 5.77
CA ALA A 222 -18.24 -19.86 4.51
C ALA A 222 -18.35 -18.34 4.56
N GLU A 223 -18.82 -17.77 5.67
CA GLU A 223 -18.90 -16.33 5.89
C GLU A 223 -17.52 -15.68 5.81
N ALA A 224 -16.53 -16.24 6.50
CA ALA A 224 -15.16 -15.73 6.45
C ALA A 224 -14.56 -15.82 5.03
N ARG A 225 -14.89 -16.86 4.26
CA ARG A 225 -14.49 -16.96 2.85
C ARG A 225 -15.13 -15.85 2.01
N ALA A 226 -16.42 -15.58 2.21
CA ALA A 226 -17.12 -14.49 1.54
C ALA A 226 -16.51 -13.13 1.89
N GLN A 227 -16.15 -12.89 3.16
CA GLN A 227 -15.46 -11.68 3.59
C GLN A 227 -14.09 -11.53 2.94
N LEU A 228 -13.28 -12.60 2.90
CA LEU A 228 -11.97 -12.58 2.24
C LEU A 228 -12.07 -12.34 0.73
N GLN A 229 -13.08 -12.91 0.08
CA GLN A 229 -13.33 -12.69 -1.34
C GLN A 229 -13.83 -11.26 -1.62
N SER A 230 -14.66 -10.71 -0.73
CA SER A 230 -15.06 -9.30 -0.78
C SER A 230 -13.86 -8.36 -0.65
N ILE A 231 -12.90 -8.68 0.22
CA ILE A 231 -11.64 -7.93 0.32
C ILE A 231 -10.85 -8.03 -0.99
N ASP A 232 -10.65 -9.23 -1.55
CA ASP A 232 -9.91 -9.44 -2.80
C ASP A 232 -10.55 -8.63 -3.94
N SER A 233 -11.88 -8.72 -4.11
CA SER A 233 -12.64 -7.97 -5.13
C SER A 233 -12.55 -6.45 -4.92
N ALA A 234 -12.72 -5.98 -3.69
CA ALA A 234 -12.68 -4.55 -3.40
C ALA A 234 -11.26 -3.97 -3.54
N LEU A 235 -10.22 -4.79 -3.38
CA LEU A 235 -8.83 -4.43 -3.65
C LEU A 235 -8.54 -4.35 -5.15
N GLU A 236 -9.13 -5.25 -5.96
CA GLU A 236 -9.05 -5.19 -7.42
C GLU A 236 -9.78 -3.97 -7.98
N GLU A 237 -10.96 -3.64 -7.43
CA GLU A 237 -11.70 -2.41 -7.77
C GLU A 237 -10.97 -1.13 -7.36
N LEU A 238 -10.05 -1.18 -6.39
CA LEU A 238 -9.20 -0.04 -6.05
C LEU A 238 -8.07 0.17 -7.05
N ASP A 239 -7.75 -0.83 -7.88
CA ASP A 239 -6.67 -0.78 -8.88
C ASP A 239 -7.08 0.00 -10.17
N LEU A 240 -8.14 0.82 -10.10
CA LEU A 240 -8.72 1.60 -11.19
C LEU A 240 -7.71 2.54 -11.87
N GLY A 241 -7.11 2.05 -12.95
CA GLY A 241 -6.60 2.83 -14.08
C GLY A 241 -7.69 3.59 -14.86
N HIS A 242 -8.75 4.05 -14.20
CA HIS A 242 -9.86 4.82 -14.81
C HIS A 242 -9.65 6.34 -14.75
N TYR A 243 -8.44 6.82 -14.49
CA TYR A 243 -8.15 8.23 -14.71
C TYR A 243 -8.21 8.52 -16.21
N PRO A 244 -9.07 9.45 -16.67
CA PRO A 244 -9.03 9.88 -18.05
C PRO A 244 -7.63 10.45 -18.32
N LYS A 245 -6.86 9.79 -19.17
CA LYS A 245 -5.47 10.18 -19.53
C LYS A 245 -5.42 11.48 -20.33
N THR A 246 -6.57 12.04 -20.68
CA THR A 246 -6.74 13.27 -21.44
C THR A 246 -7.66 14.19 -20.66
N ILE A 247 -7.07 15.17 -19.95
CA ILE A 247 -7.82 16.35 -19.55
C ILE A 247 -8.05 17.14 -20.84
N SER A 248 -9.17 16.90 -21.53
CA SER A 248 -9.59 17.75 -22.64
C SER A 248 -10.16 19.03 -22.04
N VAL A 249 -9.29 19.94 -21.60
CA VAL A 249 -9.70 21.34 -21.48
C VAL A 249 -9.82 21.87 -22.90
N VAL A 250 -10.98 21.63 -23.52
CA VAL A 250 -11.40 22.43 -24.67
C VAL A 250 -11.94 23.72 -24.04
N PRO A 251 -11.23 24.86 -24.12
CA PRO A 251 -11.84 26.12 -23.72
C PRO A 251 -13.10 26.29 -24.57
N PRO A 252 -14.24 26.69 -23.99
CA PRO A 252 -15.44 26.93 -24.77
C PRO A 252 -15.10 27.94 -25.88
N PRO A 253 -15.62 27.76 -27.11
CA PRO A 253 -15.43 28.75 -28.16
C PRO A 253 -15.88 30.11 -27.63
N MET A 254 -15.05 31.15 -27.83
CA MET A 254 -15.43 32.51 -27.47
C MET A 254 -16.81 32.80 -28.05
N PRO A 255 -17.73 33.42 -27.28
CA PRO A 255 -19.00 33.91 -27.82
C PRO A 255 -18.69 34.77 -29.05
N LEU A 256 -19.37 34.51 -30.18
CA LEU A 256 -19.15 35.20 -31.45
C LEU A 256 -19.22 36.73 -31.27
N ASP A 257 -20.11 37.20 -30.40
CA ASP A 257 -20.28 38.60 -30.03
C ASP A 257 -18.99 39.26 -29.47
N ALA A 258 -18.17 38.48 -28.75
CA ALA A 258 -16.91 38.97 -28.18
C ALA A 258 -15.78 39.05 -29.22
N VAL A 259 -15.85 38.25 -30.30
CA VAL A 259 -14.88 38.30 -31.41
C VAL A 259 -15.20 39.48 -32.31
N ASP A 260 -16.49 39.72 -32.58
CA ASP A 260 -16.97 40.87 -33.36
C ASP A 260 -16.65 42.21 -32.67
N GLU A 261 -16.78 42.30 -31.34
CA GLU A 261 -16.37 43.51 -30.59
C GLU A 261 -14.85 43.77 -30.65
N ILE A 262 -14.03 42.72 -30.66
CA ILE A 262 -12.57 42.85 -30.74
C ILE A 262 -12.14 43.27 -32.15
N GLU A 263 -12.75 42.70 -33.20
CA GLU A 263 -12.52 43.13 -34.59
C GLU A 263 -12.97 44.56 -34.84
N GLN A 264 -14.11 44.99 -34.28
CA GLN A 264 -14.57 46.37 -34.39
C GLN A 264 -13.65 47.37 -33.67
N ARG A 265 -13.08 47.01 -32.51
CA ARG A 265 -12.11 47.86 -31.82
C ARG A 265 -10.78 47.97 -32.58
N LEU A 266 -10.31 46.87 -33.18
CA LEU A 266 -9.10 46.87 -33.99
C LEU A 266 -9.26 47.65 -35.32
N GLN A 267 -10.48 47.72 -35.85
CA GLN A 267 -10.80 48.55 -37.03
C GLN A 267 -11.00 50.04 -36.70
N GLN A 268 -11.25 50.41 -35.44
CA GLN A 268 -11.37 51.81 -35.00
C GLN A 268 -10.02 52.43 -34.59
N GLU A 269 -8.99 51.63 -34.37
CA GLU A 269 -7.63 52.09 -34.03
C GLU A 269 -6.68 52.22 -35.23
N ASN A 270 -7.16 52.06 -36.47
CA ASN A 270 -6.48 52.40 -37.72
C ASN A 270 -7.22 53.52 -38.48
#